data_AF-A0A1I7Z1J3-F1
#
_entry.id   AF-A0A1I7Z1J3-F1
#
_cell.length_a   1.000
_cell.length_b   1.000
_cell.length_c   1.000
_cell.angle_alpha   90.00
_cell.angle_beta   90.00
_cell.angle_gamma   90.00
#
_symmetry.space_group_name_H-M   'P 1'
#
loop_
_entity.id
_entity.type
_entity.pdbx_description
1 polymer ?
#
loop_
_entity_poly.entity_id
_entity_poly.type
_entity_poly.pdbx_seq_one_letter_code
_entity_poly.pdbx_strand_id
1 'polypeptide(L)'
;MTNYHQNVGTAVVTHPPYVKVPQETDSAPLDCFRQSMHIDNESYEYVSCFEIKAANQLASQQIKRGILASAFQKRSIIIIIFQYFKLTLEMLPYCTPNGSLSMDLNGTDGGFHGDEDFARRFGLIYIVLGFISITICAFVLSVLCRPPFIHHSCYKLMTLSTALDIVNLVNCTIIPGTFSVLNIHHCNSGVVSEALALNRLLEFANKKLADFLFAGKRVYIWFGVAVAYAVIGDRLVPDKFYFYHTYHGYTAVFRTSGKFNLIHTINNFSKSAFLTVAYTLMLFFMYRVLKVNGSTKITPQQIKVSVQALAIAALADVANIAYVIVLNAPFTSETEKYAGVIGGLLWISLHGGSGIIYMIMNNAVRRKLKTAFCTSVQILPLSDFTIGNRNI
;
A
#
# COMPACT_ATOMS: atom_id res chain seq x y z
N MET A 1 59.42 -58.29 -20.15
CA MET A 1 58.18 -58.36 -19.35
C MET A 1 57.45 -57.05 -19.54
N THR A 2 56.23 -56.92 -20.06
CA THR A 2 55.23 -57.79 -20.74
C THR A 2 54.00 -56.86 -20.84
N ASN A 3 53.57 -56.43 -22.04
CA ASN A 3 52.42 -56.96 -22.81
C ASN A 3 51.05 -56.55 -22.22
N TYR A 4 49.96 -56.25 -22.95
CA TYR A 4 49.61 -56.09 -24.38
C TYR A 4 48.21 -55.40 -24.44
N HIS A 5 47.51 -55.03 -25.54
CA HIS A 5 47.62 -55.13 -27.01
C HIS A 5 47.25 -53.73 -27.63
N GLN A 6 46.49 -53.61 -28.75
CA GLN A 6 47.03 -53.46 -30.12
C GLN A 6 45.90 -53.04 -31.11
N ASN A 7 46.25 -52.79 -32.39
CA ASN A 7 45.40 -52.55 -33.59
C ASN A 7 44.83 -51.12 -33.70
N VAL A 8 45.04 -50.30 -34.75
CA VAL A 8 45.62 -50.43 -36.12
C VAL A 8 44.73 -51.11 -37.17
N GLY A 9 44.50 -50.40 -38.30
CA GLY A 9 43.76 -50.86 -39.50
C GLY A 9 43.01 -49.71 -40.20
N THR A 10 43.66 -48.86 -41.01
CA THR A 10 43.80 -48.93 -42.50
C THR A 10 42.56 -48.53 -43.31
N ALA A 11 42.73 -47.62 -44.27
CA ALA A 11 41.70 -47.13 -45.20
C ALA A 11 41.71 -47.88 -46.55
N VAL A 12 40.58 -47.86 -47.26
CA VAL A 12 40.43 -48.35 -48.64
C VAL A 12 39.59 -47.34 -49.45
N VAL A 13 39.90 -47.18 -50.74
CA VAL A 13 39.25 -46.23 -51.66
C VAL A 13 38.53 -46.97 -52.78
N THR A 14 37.27 -46.60 -53.04
CA THR A 14 36.54 -46.91 -54.29
C THR A 14 35.62 -45.75 -54.69
N HIS A 15 35.47 -45.50 -55.99
CA HIS A 15 34.49 -44.57 -56.59
C HIS A 15 33.36 -45.36 -57.32
N PRO A 16 32.59 -44.78 -58.26
CA PRO A 16 31.20 -44.36 -58.06
C PRO A 16 30.19 -45.21 -58.86
N PRO A 17 28.92 -44.79 -59.00
CA PRO A 17 28.58 -44.09 -60.25
C PRO A 17 27.50 -42.97 -60.17
N TYR A 18 27.27 -42.37 -61.34
CA TYR A 18 26.32 -41.32 -61.78
C TYR A 18 24.80 -41.63 -61.60
N VAL A 19 23.96 -40.71 -62.11
CA VAL A 19 22.51 -40.83 -62.50
C VAL A 19 21.53 -40.42 -61.38
N LYS A 20 20.51 -39.54 -61.58
CA LYS A 20 20.04 -38.74 -62.74
C LYS A 20 19.39 -37.42 -62.29
N VAL A 21 19.26 -36.45 -63.19
CA VAL A 21 18.41 -35.25 -63.04
C VAL A 21 17.01 -35.51 -63.65
N PRO A 22 15.90 -35.13 -62.99
CA PRO A 22 14.58 -35.04 -63.62
C PRO A 22 14.44 -33.73 -64.44
N GLN A 23 13.79 -33.81 -65.61
CA GLN A 23 13.64 -32.67 -66.51
C GLN A 23 12.43 -31.78 -66.18
N GLU A 24 12.58 -30.51 -66.54
CA GLU A 24 11.50 -29.53 -66.71
C GLU A 24 10.80 -29.77 -68.07
N THR A 25 9.47 -29.71 -68.11
CA THR A 25 8.66 -29.79 -69.34
C THR A 25 7.38 -28.97 -69.22
N ASP A 26 7.14 -28.04 -70.14
CA ASP A 26 5.96 -27.18 -70.17
C ASP A 26 4.65 -27.92 -70.44
N SER A 27 3.57 -27.48 -69.77
CA SER A 27 2.23 -27.46 -70.36
C SER A 27 1.31 -26.48 -69.61
N ALA A 28 0.47 -25.78 -70.36
CA ALA A 28 -0.60 -24.88 -69.90
C ALA A 28 -1.82 -25.10 -70.82
N PRO A 29 -2.98 -24.42 -70.63
CA PRO A 29 -3.62 -23.89 -69.42
C PRO A 29 -5.06 -24.46 -69.23
N LEU A 30 -5.77 -24.14 -68.13
CA LEU A 30 -7.16 -23.61 -68.12
C LEU A 30 -7.80 -23.50 -66.71
N ASP A 31 -8.52 -22.40 -66.52
CA ASP A 31 -9.84 -22.17 -65.88
C ASP A 31 -10.49 -23.06 -64.79
N CYS A 32 -11.15 -22.34 -63.87
CA CYS A 32 -12.46 -22.62 -63.24
C CYS A 32 -12.74 -23.95 -62.50
N PHE A 33 -12.96 -23.82 -61.18
CA PHE A 33 -14.33 -24.01 -60.65
C PHE A 33 -14.64 -23.15 -59.42
N ARG A 34 -15.93 -22.97 -59.11
CA ARG A 34 -16.44 -21.99 -58.12
C ARG A 34 -17.68 -22.51 -57.38
N GLN A 35 -17.57 -22.72 -56.07
CA GLN A 35 -18.70 -22.82 -55.13
C GLN A 35 -18.21 -22.39 -53.73
N SER A 36 -18.72 -21.37 -53.03
CA SER A 36 -20.08 -20.80 -52.87
C SER A 36 -20.89 -21.47 -51.75
N MET A 37 -20.96 -20.77 -50.60
CA MET A 37 -22.13 -20.82 -49.72
C MET A 37 -22.30 -19.44 -49.06
N HIS A 38 -23.44 -18.79 -49.31
CA HIS A 38 -23.88 -17.53 -48.69
C HIS A 38 -24.61 -17.84 -47.37
N ILE A 39 -24.43 -16.99 -46.35
CA ILE A 39 -25.52 -16.43 -45.52
C ILE A 39 -25.09 -15.00 -45.13
N ASP A 40 -26.02 -14.05 -45.17
CA ASP A 40 -25.84 -12.62 -44.86
C ASP A 40 -26.05 -12.34 -43.34
N ASN A 41 -26.00 -11.14 -42.73
CA ASN A 41 -26.02 -9.75 -43.18
C ASN A 41 -25.44 -8.83 -42.05
N GLU A 42 -25.70 -7.50 -42.13
CA GLU A 42 -25.52 -6.46 -41.08
C GLU A 42 -24.11 -5.86 -40.86
N SER A 43 -23.82 -4.91 -41.75
CA SER A 43 -23.08 -3.65 -41.55
C SER A 43 -22.79 -3.14 -40.12
N TYR A 44 -21.55 -2.66 -39.90
CA TYR A 44 -21.28 -1.42 -39.13
C TYR A 44 -20.09 -0.63 -39.72
N GLU A 45 -20.00 0.65 -39.36
CA GLU A 45 -19.41 1.72 -40.17
C GLU A 45 -17.87 1.84 -40.21
N TYR A 46 -17.37 2.44 -41.31
CA TYR A 46 -16.04 3.06 -41.37
C TYR A 46 -16.03 4.41 -40.63
N VAL A 47 -15.52 4.42 -39.39
CA VAL A 47 -15.20 5.65 -38.64
C VAL A 47 -13.82 5.49 -38.02
N SER A 48 -12.85 6.41 -38.09
CA SER A 48 -12.55 7.57 -38.94
C SER A 48 -11.23 8.08 -38.36
N CYS A 49 -10.20 8.31 -39.17
CA CYS A 49 -8.88 8.73 -38.64
C CYS A 49 -8.87 10.18 -38.07
N PHE A 50 -10.02 10.85 -38.04
CA PHE A 50 -10.18 12.25 -37.64
C PHE A 50 -10.19 12.45 -36.12
N GLU A 51 -10.71 11.50 -35.33
CA GLU A 51 -10.88 11.65 -33.88
C GLU A 51 -9.53 11.80 -33.14
N ILE A 52 -8.47 11.15 -33.64
CA ILE A 52 -7.14 11.18 -33.03
C ILE A 52 -6.54 12.60 -33.04
N LYS A 53 -6.89 13.46 -34.01
CA LYS A 53 -6.47 14.88 -34.01
C LYS A 53 -7.29 15.71 -33.01
N ALA A 54 -8.60 15.46 -32.90
CA ALA A 54 -9.48 16.17 -31.96
C ALA A 54 -9.07 15.91 -30.49
N ALA A 55 -8.80 14.64 -30.14
CA ALA A 55 -8.38 14.24 -28.79
C ALA A 55 -7.10 14.96 -28.32
N ASN A 56 -6.11 15.13 -29.21
CA ASN A 56 -4.84 15.78 -28.90
C ASN A 56 -4.98 17.30 -28.68
N GLN A 57 -5.85 17.99 -29.41
CA GLN A 57 -6.11 19.41 -29.16
C GLN A 57 -6.86 19.63 -27.83
N LEU A 58 -7.80 18.74 -27.47
CA LEU A 58 -8.53 18.82 -26.21
C LEU A 58 -7.60 18.60 -24.99
N ALA A 59 -6.64 17.68 -25.10
CA ALA A 59 -5.62 17.44 -24.08
C ALA A 59 -4.75 18.69 -23.82
N SER A 60 -4.34 19.39 -24.87
CA SER A 60 -3.52 20.62 -24.77
C SER A 60 -4.23 21.75 -24.01
N GLN A 61 -5.53 21.95 -24.24
CA GLN A 61 -6.30 22.98 -23.50
C GLN A 61 -6.53 22.64 -22.02
N GLN A 62 -6.70 21.36 -21.67
CA GLN A 62 -6.87 20.94 -20.26
C GLN A 62 -5.61 21.24 -19.43
N ILE A 63 -4.41 21.04 -19.99
CA ILE A 63 -3.13 21.31 -19.31
C ILE A 63 -3.01 22.80 -18.92
N LYS A 64 -3.37 23.73 -19.82
CA LYS A 64 -3.33 25.17 -19.52
C LYS A 64 -4.29 25.59 -18.41
N ARG A 65 -5.44 24.93 -18.25
CA ARG A 65 -6.41 25.22 -17.17
C ARG A 65 -5.97 24.70 -15.79
N GLY A 66 -5.18 23.62 -15.74
CA GLY A 66 -4.65 23.09 -14.47
C GLY A 66 -3.65 24.04 -13.78
N ILE A 67 -2.89 24.82 -14.54
CA ILE A 67 -1.83 25.70 -14.02
C ILE A 67 -2.41 26.87 -13.20
N LEU A 68 -3.52 27.46 -13.63
CA LEU A 68 -4.15 28.59 -12.90
C LEU A 68 -4.73 28.16 -11.53
N ALA A 69 -5.32 26.95 -11.44
CA ALA A 69 -5.87 26.44 -10.18
C ALA A 69 -4.78 26.23 -9.10
N SER A 70 -3.58 25.83 -9.52
CA SER A 70 -2.42 25.66 -8.62
C SER A 70 -2.01 26.96 -7.92
N ALA A 71 -2.13 28.11 -8.60
CA ALA A 71 -1.75 29.40 -8.06
C ALA A 71 -2.66 29.86 -6.90
N PHE A 72 -3.96 29.56 -6.97
CA PHE A 72 -4.92 29.98 -5.94
C PHE A 72 -4.75 29.15 -4.65
N GLN A 73 -4.57 27.84 -4.77
CA GLN A 73 -4.43 26.94 -3.62
C GLN A 73 -3.15 27.20 -2.80
N LYS A 74 -2.09 27.72 -3.42
CA LYS A 74 -0.85 28.11 -2.71
C LYS A 74 -1.03 29.30 -1.74
N ARG A 75 -1.95 30.24 -1.99
CA ARG A 75 -2.10 31.42 -1.12
C ARG A 75 -2.86 31.12 0.17
N SER A 76 -3.90 30.28 0.13
CA SER A 76 -4.68 29.94 1.33
C SER A 76 -3.89 29.12 2.35
N ILE A 77 -2.95 28.28 1.92
CA ILE A 77 -2.12 27.43 2.80
C ILE A 77 -1.17 28.28 3.66
N ILE A 78 -0.56 29.33 3.09
CA ILE A 78 0.39 30.20 3.79
C ILE A 78 -0.28 30.96 4.95
N ILE A 79 -1.54 31.36 4.78
CA ILE A 79 -2.30 32.08 5.82
C ILE A 79 -2.60 31.18 7.03
N ILE A 80 -2.92 29.90 6.80
CA ILE A 80 -3.18 28.94 7.87
C ILE A 80 -1.93 28.70 8.73
N ILE A 81 -0.75 28.59 8.09
CA ILE A 81 0.53 28.40 8.80
C ILE A 81 0.83 29.62 9.70
N PHE A 82 0.70 30.85 9.18
CA PHE A 82 0.96 32.07 9.95
C PHE A 82 -0.01 32.31 11.12
N GLN A 83 -1.24 31.77 11.05
CA GLN A 83 -2.22 31.92 12.13
C GLN A 83 -1.86 31.10 13.40
N TYR A 84 -1.13 29.99 13.25
CA TYR A 84 -0.73 29.11 14.36
C TYR A 84 0.58 29.52 15.04
N PHE A 85 1.45 30.28 14.39
CA PHE A 85 2.73 30.74 14.95
C PHE A 85 2.59 31.84 16.03
N LYS A 86 1.38 32.03 16.58
CA LYS A 86 1.05 33.05 17.59
C LYS A 86 0.35 32.46 18.83
N LEU A 87 0.68 31.22 19.20
CA LEU A 87 0.47 30.76 20.57
C LEU A 87 1.53 31.36 21.50
N THR A 88 1.08 31.83 22.65
CA THR A 88 1.84 32.53 23.68
C THR A 88 2.64 31.57 24.57
N LEU A 89 3.53 32.14 25.42
CA LEU A 89 4.22 31.40 26.50
C LEU A 89 3.25 31.04 27.64
N GLU A 90 2.21 30.28 27.34
CA GLU A 90 1.55 29.43 28.34
C GLU A 90 2.37 28.14 28.48
N MET A 91 2.48 27.58 29.69
CA MET A 91 3.19 26.31 29.87
C MET A 91 2.47 25.22 29.07
N LEU A 92 3.21 24.52 28.20
CA LEU A 92 2.68 23.36 27.49
C LEU A 92 2.19 22.33 28.51
N PRO A 93 0.95 21.83 28.40
CA PRO A 93 0.47 20.80 29.32
C PRO A 93 1.31 19.53 29.18
N TYR A 94 1.36 18.73 30.24
CA TYR A 94 2.21 17.52 30.33
C TYR A 94 3.73 17.81 30.29
N CYS A 95 4.14 19.02 30.70
CA CYS A 95 5.53 19.41 30.89
C CYS A 95 5.78 19.87 32.34
N THR A 96 6.91 19.47 32.91
CA THR A 96 7.34 19.96 34.23
C THR A 96 7.94 21.38 34.11
N PRO A 97 8.09 22.13 35.23
CA PRO A 97 8.83 23.40 35.25
C PRO A 97 10.29 23.27 34.79
N ASN A 98 10.87 22.07 34.81
CA ASN A 98 12.22 21.77 34.34
C ASN A 98 12.28 21.44 32.84
N GLY A 99 11.13 21.48 32.14
CA GLY A 99 11.02 21.11 30.73
C GLY A 99 11.03 19.61 30.44
N SER A 100 11.01 18.74 31.47
CA SER A 100 10.86 17.28 31.28
C SER A 100 9.41 16.90 30.97
N LEU A 101 9.21 15.76 30.30
CA LEU A 101 7.88 15.22 30.01
C LEU A 101 7.24 14.66 31.28
N SER A 102 5.94 14.89 31.45
CA SER A 102 5.13 14.45 32.58
C SER A 102 3.86 13.74 32.09
N MET A 103 3.34 12.80 32.86
CA MET A 103 2.02 12.19 32.64
C MET A 103 0.92 12.91 33.43
N ASP A 104 1.29 13.62 34.49
CA ASP A 104 0.41 14.60 35.12
C ASP A 104 0.22 15.84 34.25
N LEU A 105 -1.02 16.29 34.11
CA LEU A 105 -1.37 17.49 33.33
C LEU A 105 -0.59 18.75 33.81
N ASN A 106 -0.27 18.80 35.10
CA ASN A 106 0.37 19.92 35.80
C ASN A 106 1.90 19.76 36.00
N GLY A 107 2.53 18.68 35.51
CA GLY A 107 3.96 18.46 35.75
C GLY A 107 4.31 17.95 37.17
N THR A 108 3.33 17.43 37.93
CA THR A 108 3.46 17.15 39.36
C THR A 108 4.12 15.81 39.72
N ASP A 109 4.30 14.91 38.76
CA ASP A 109 5.05 13.65 38.93
C ASP A 109 6.58 13.83 38.98
N GLY A 110 7.10 15.03 38.72
CA GLY A 110 8.53 15.34 38.64
C GLY A 110 9.19 14.98 37.31
N GLY A 111 8.47 14.29 36.42
CA GLY A 111 8.92 13.88 35.10
C GLY A 111 9.88 12.68 35.09
N PHE A 112 10.00 12.05 33.91
CA PHE A 112 10.72 10.78 33.73
C PHE A 112 12.25 10.96 33.66
N HIS A 113 12.90 10.98 34.82
CA HIS A 113 14.36 10.98 34.92
C HIS A 113 14.92 9.54 35.03
N GLY A 114 15.95 9.24 34.21
CA GLY A 114 16.65 7.94 34.20
C GLY A 114 16.24 6.98 33.08
N ASP A 115 15.08 7.17 32.44
CA ASP A 115 14.53 6.25 31.43
C ASP A 115 15.03 6.48 29.99
N GLU A 116 15.96 7.40 29.79
CA GLU A 116 16.58 7.71 28.50
C GLU A 116 17.24 6.48 27.86
N ASP A 117 17.84 5.60 28.67
CA ASP A 117 18.52 4.40 28.20
C ASP A 117 17.52 3.31 27.73
N PHE A 118 16.29 3.31 28.28
CA PHE A 118 15.19 2.48 27.81
C PHE A 118 14.59 3.05 26.52
N ALA A 119 14.32 4.36 26.49
CA ALA A 119 13.86 5.09 25.31
C ALA A 119 14.77 4.84 24.10
N ARG A 120 16.08 5.05 24.27
CA ARG A 120 17.08 4.87 23.22
C ARG A 120 17.12 3.44 22.67
N ARG A 121 16.95 2.42 23.53
CA ARG A 121 16.93 1.01 23.11
C ARG A 121 15.73 0.68 22.23
N PHE A 122 14.50 1.02 22.64
CA PHE A 122 13.34 0.76 21.77
C PHE A 122 13.30 1.71 20.56
N GLY A 123 13.82 2.93 20.67
CA GLY A 123 13.94 3.86 19.55
C GLY A 123 14.82 3.31 18.42
N LEU A 124 15.95 2.66 18.76
CA LEU A 124 16.78 1.92 17.81
C LEU A 124 16.02 0.73 17.19
N ILE A 125 15.27 -0.05 17.99
CA ILE A 125 14.42 -1.14 17.48
C ILE A 125 13.38 -0.60 16.48
N TYR A 126 12.74 0.53 16.79
CA TYR A 126 11.77 1.18 15.91
C TYR A 126 12.42 1.59 14.59
N ILE A 127 13.58 2.27 14.61
CA ILE A 127 14.31 2.65 13.39
C ILE A 127 14.65 1.42 12.53
N VAL A 128 15.17 0.35 13.14
CA VAL A 128 15.55 -0.88 12.42
C VAL A 128 14.34 -1.57 11.80
N LEU A 129 13.26 -1.75 12.56
CA LEU A 129 11.98 -2.27 12.03
C LEU A 129 11.43 -1.38 10.92
N GLY A 130 11.54 -0.06 11.08
CA GLY A 130 11.18 0.94 10.08
C GLY A 130 11.86 0.72 8.74
N PHE A 131 13.20 0.66 8.71
CA PHE A 131 13.93 0.41 7.48
C PHE A 131 13.56 -0.94 6.82
N ILE A 132 13.38 -2.00 7.61
CA ILE A 132 12.97 -3.32 7.09
C ILE A 132 11.56 -3.27 6.50
N SER A 133 10.56 -2.80 7.26
CA SER A 133 9.16 -2.74 6.83
C SER A 133 8.92 -1.75 5.69
N ILE A 134 9.58 -0.58 5.70
CA ILE A 134 9.51 0.40 4.60
C ILE A 134 10.09 -0.21 3.32
N THR A 135 11.21 -0.93 3.39
CA THR A 135 11.81 -1.60 2.23
C THR A 135 10.87 -2.67 1.66
N ILE A 136 10.24 -3.47 2.53
CA ILE A 136 9.23 -4.48 2.15
C ILE A 136 8.02 -3.82 1.46
N CYS A 137 7.42 -2.80 2.08
CA CYS A 137 6.24 -2.14 1.54
C CYS A 137 6.55 -1.34 0.27
N ALA A 138 7.74 -0.71 0.16
CA ALA A 138 8.21 -0.07 -1.07
C ALA A 138 8.43 -1.08 -2.20
N PHE A 139 8.98 -2.28 -1.92
CA PHE A 139 9.07 -3.35 -2.91
C PHE A 139 7.69 -3.79 -3.38
N VAL A 140 6.74 -4.05 -2.46
CA VAL A 140 5.35 -4.39 -2.79
C VAL A 140 4.72 -3.32 -3.68
N LEU A 141 4.79 -2.05 -3.26
CA LEU A 141 4.28 -0.90 -4.02
C LEU A 141 4.88 -0.84 -5.43
N SER A 142 6.20 -1.06 -5.57
CA SER A 142 6.90 -1.07 -6.86
C SER A 142 6.45 -2.19 -7.81
N VAL A 143 5.77 -3.22 -7.32
CA VAL A 143 5.16 -4.28 -8.13
C VAL A 143 3.69 -3.98 -8.42
N LEU A 144 2.92 -3.51 -7.42
CA LEU A 144 1.49 -3.18 -7.59
C LEU A 144 1.28 -1.99 -8.56
N CYS A 145 2.18 -1.00 -8.55
CA CYS A 145 2.16 0.14 -9.46
C CYS A 145 2.41 -0.20 -10.93
N ARG A 146 2.96 -1.37 -11.27
CA ARG A 146 3.29 -1.71 -12.66
C ARG A 146 2.05 -2.13 -13.45
N PRO A 147 1.91 -1.70 -14.72
CA PRO A 147 1.00 -2.35 -15.65
C PRO A 147 1.32 -3.86 -15.80
N PRO A 148 0.32 -4.73 -16.01
CA PRO A 148 -1.11 -4.42 -16.11
C PRO A 148 -1.81 -4.30 -14.75
N PHE A 149 -1.18 -4.64 -13.61
CA PHE A 149 -1.85 -4.74 -12.31
C PHE A 149 -2.59 -3.47 -11.90
N ILE A 150 -1.96 -2.31 -12.12
CA ILE A 150 -2.55 -1.00 -11.85
C ILE A 150 -3.79 -0.66 -12.72
N HIS A 151 -4.25 -1.57 -13.60
CA HIS A 151 -5.52 -1.43 -14.35
C HIS A 151 -6.74 -2.05 -13.64
N HIS A 152 -6.64 -2.59 -12.43
CA HIS A 152 -7.78 -3.21 -11.71
C HIS A 152 -8.18 -2.53 -10.39
N SER A 153 -9.49 -2.51 -10.09
CA SER A 153 -10.14 -2.53 -8.76
C SER A 153 -9.20 -2.62 -7.55
N CYS A 154 -9.10 -3.85 -7.03
CA CYS A 154 -8.40 -4.13 -5.79
C CYS A 154 -6.93 -3.68 -5.85
N TYR A 155 -6.24 -3.82 -6.99
CA TYR A 155 -4.84 -3.43 -7.11
C TYR A 155 -4.59 -1.94 -6.86
N LYS A 156 -5.51 -1.04 -7.22
CA LYS A 156 -5.38 0.39 -6.86
C LYS A 156 -5.61 0.65 -5.37
N LEU A 157 -6.56 -0.04 -4.75
CA LEU A 157 -6.80 0.07 -3.31
C LEU A 157 -5.65 -0.51 -2.50
N MET A 158 -5.08 -1.65 -2.92
CA MET A 158 -3.84 -2.21 -2.33
C MET A 158 -2.64 -1.28 -2.55
N THR A 159 -2.51 -0.66 -3.73
CA THR A 159 -1.46 0.34 -4.03
C THR A 159 -1.56 1.54 -3.08
N LEU A 160 -2.76 2.14 -2.96
CA LEU A 160 -3.00 3.26 -2.05
C LEU A 160 -2.75 2.84 -0.59
N SER A 161 -3.28 1.69 -0.15
CA SER A 161 -3.05 1.17 1.20
C SER A 161 -1.57 0.97 1.48
N THR A 162 -0.79 0.41 0.54
CA THR A 162 0.65 0.18 0.73
C THR A 162 1.43 1.50 0.77
N ALA A 163 1.01 2.53 0.02
CA ALA A 163 1.58 3.87 0.12
C ALA A 163 1.26 4.52 1.49
N LEU A 164 0.03 4.36 1.98
CA LEU A 164 -0.36 4.78 3.32
C LEU A 164 0.39 3.99 4.41
N ASP A 165 0.65 2.70 4.21
CA ASP A 165 1.43 1.87 5.13
C ASP A 165 2.89 2.36 5.22
N ILE A 166 3.52 2.72 4.10
CA ILE A 166 4.87 3.34 4.10
C ILE A 166 4.85 4.68 4.85
N VAL A 167 3.85 5.53 4.60
CA VAL A 167 3.72 6.83 5.26
C VAL A 167 3.48 6.68 6.76
N ASN A 168 2.60 5.77 7.17
CA ASN A 168 2.39 5.44 8.59
C ASN A 168 3.65 4.85 9.22
N LEU A 169 4.37 3.95 8.53
CA LEU A 169 5.65 3.43 9.00
C LEU A 169 6.65 4.55 9.27
N VAL A 170 6.87 5.51 8.35
CA VAL A 170 7.75 6.66 8.60
C VAL A 170 7.33 7.42 9.87
N ASN A 171 6.03 7.56 10.11
CA ASN A 171 5.47 8.29 11.25
C ASN A 171 5.40 7.48 12.56
N CYS A 172 5.44 6.15 12.55
CA CYS A 172 5.47 5.31 13.75
C CYS A 172 6.84 4.68 14.07
N THR A 173 7.76 4.63 13.09
CA THR A 173 9.11 4.06 13.24
C THR A 173 10.23 5.10 13.17
N ILE A 174 10.38 5.77 12.02
CA ILE A 174 11.55 6.62 11.75
C ILE A 174 11.49 7.90 12.57
N ILE A 175 10.39 8.65 12.52
CA ILE A 175 10.23 9.89 13.29
C ILE A 175 10.29 9.61 14.80
N PRO A 176 9.49 8.68 15.37
CA PRO A 176 9.46 8.52 16.82
C PRO A 176 10.68 7.77 17.36
N GLY A 177 11.23 6.81 16.61
CA GLY A 177 12.49 6.16 16.97
C GLY A 177 13.66 7.14 16.97
N THR A 178 13.70 8.09 16.02
CA THR A 178 14.66 9.21 16.05
C THR A 178 14.45 10.09 17.28
N PHE A 179 13.19 10.39 17.64
CA PHE A 179 12.89 11.17 18.83
C PHE A 179 13.35 10.47 20.12
N SER A 180 13.12 9.15 20.29
CA SER A 180 13.63 8.40 21.45
C SER A 180 15.14 8.18 21.45
N VAL A 181 15.81 8.17 20.30
CA VAL A 181 17.29 8.08 20.23
C VAL A 181 17.98 9.41 20.53
N LEU A 182 17.32 10.54 20.27
CA LEU A 182 17.85 11.89 20.48
C LEU A 182 17.24 12.61 21.70
N ASN A 183 16.41 11.93 22.50
CA ASN A 183 15.63 12.50 23.61
C ASN A 183 14.83 13.76 23.23
N ILE A 184 14.19 13.73 22.07
CA ILE A 184 13.34 14.81 21.56
C ILE A 184 11.90 14.55 22.05
N HIS A 185 11.33 15.54 22.73
CA HIS A 185 9.94 15.57 23.19
C HIS A 185 9.42 17.01 23.18
N HIS A 186 8.09 17.19 23.24
CA HIS A 186 7.45 18.48 22.96
C HIS A 186 7.88 19.61 23.90
N CYS A 187 8.10 19.27 25.17
CA CYS A 187 8.57 20.20 26.22
C CYS A 187 9.98 20.76 26.00
N ASN A 188 10.85 20.04 25.26
CA ASN A 188 12.25 20.41 25.05
C ASN A 188 12.48 21.03 23.66
N SER A 189 11.84 20.49 22.61
CA SER A 189 12.11 20.89 21.23
C SER A 189 11.06 21.80 20.59
N GLY A 190 9.84 21.88 21.13
CA GLY A 190 8.71 22.55 20.49
C GLY A 190 8.22 21.91 19.18
N VAL A 191 8.82 20.80 18.72
CA VAL A 191 8.51 20.17 17.41
C VAL A 191 7.26 19.28 17.50
N VAL A 192 6.10 19.89 17.75
CA VAL A 192 4.79 19.23 17.63
C VAL A 192 3.84 20.07 16.79
N SER A 193 3.74 19.69 15.51
CA SER A 193 2.53 19.76 14.67
C SER A 193 2.93 19.46 13.21
N GLU A 194 3.91 20.19 12.69
CA GLU A 194 4.11 20.33 11.24
C GLU A 194 4.48 19.04 10.52
N ALA A 195 5.29 18.15 11.12
CA ALA A 195 5.58 16.84 10.53
C ALA A 195 4.32 15.94 10.45
N LEU A 196 3.47 15.98 11.48
CA LEU A 196 2.21 15.23 11.53
C LEU A 196 1.12 15.87 10.64
N ALA A 197 1.21 17.18 10.40
CA ALA A 197 0.42 17.88 9.39
C ALA A 197 0.89 17.57 7.96
N LEU A 198 2.21 17.45 7.71
CA LEU A 198 2.77 17.02 6.42
C LEU A 198 2.34 15.60 6.06
N ASN A 199 2.33 14.70 7.05
CA ASN A 199 1.78 13.35 6.95
C ASN A 199 0.31 13.37 6.43
N ARG A 200 -0.52 14.27 6.96
CA ARG A 200 -1.90 14.50 6.50
C ARG A 200 -2.02 15.19 5.12
N LEU A 201 -0.94 15.76 4.58
CA LEU A 201 -0.99 16.60 3.38
C LEU A 201 -0.72 15.84 2.07
N LEU A 202 -0.05 14.69 2.14
CA LEU A 202 0.50 13.97 0.97
C LEU A 202 -0.40 12.83 0.44
N GLU A 203 -1.64 12.73 0.90
CA GLU A 203 -2.54 11.56 0.72
C GLU A 203 -3.11 11.34 -0.71
N PHE A 204 -2.62 12.05 -1.74
CA PHE A 204 -3.31 12.16 -3.04
C PHE A 204 -2.44 11.90 -4.29
N ALA A 205 -2.41 10.65 -4.77
CA ALA A 205 -1.86 10.29 -6.10
C ALA A 205 -2.62 9.11 -6.78
N ASN A 206 -3.83 9.34 -7.29
CA ASN A 206 -4.13 9.50 -8.73
C ASN A 206 -4.73 8.22 -9.40
N LYS A 207 -5.18 8.35 -10.65
CA LYS A 207 -6.40 7.71 -11.19
C LYS A 207 -6.19 6.41 -11.98
N LYS A 208 -7.22 5.56 -11.92
CA LYS A 208 -7.86 4.82 -13.06
C LYS A 208 -8.88 3.75 -12.60
N LEU A 209 -9.11 3.59 -11.30
CA LEU A 209 -10.20 2.87 -10.62
C LEU A 209 -10.13 3.28 -9.11
N ALA A 210 -10.30 4.53 -8.69
CA ALA A 210 -10.97 5.65 -9.35
C ALA A 210 -12.20 5.16 -10.16
N ASP A 211 -12.37 5.68 -11.38
CA ASP A 211 -13.11 5.30 -12.61
C ASP A 211 -14.30 4.29 -12.61
N PHE A 212 -14.67 3.58 -11.53
CA PHE A 212 -15.98 2.91 -11.35
C PHE A 212 -16.71 3.24 -10.03
N LEU A 213 -16.24 2.76 -8.86
CA LEU A 213 -16.84 3.14 -7.56
C LEU A 213 -16.39 4.55 -7.15
N PHE A 214 -15.08 4.76 -7.27
CA PHE A 214 -14.43 6.04 -7.16
C PHE A 214 -14.48 6.77 -8.54
N ALA A 215 -15.56 6.58 -9.34
CA ALA A 215 -15.62 6.94 -10.76
C ALA A 215 -15.47 8.42 -11.09
N GLY A 216 -14.36 8.81 -11.74
CA GLY A 216 -14.18 10.13 -12.31
C GLY A 216 -14.26 11.24 -11.25
N LYS A 217 -15.47 11.75 -10.99
CA LYS A 217 -15.77 12.70 -9.91
C LYS A 217 -16.27 12.04 -8.60
N ARG A 218 -16.77 10.80 -8.63
CA ARG A 218 -17.36 10.11 -7.47
C ARG A 218 -16.33 9.71 -6.40
N VAL A 219 -15.04 9.60 -6.74
CA VAL A 219 -13.94 9.45 -5.76
C VAL A 219 -13.95 10.56 -4.71
N TYR A 220 -14.17 11.80 -5.14
CA TYR A 220 -14.08 12.97 -4.29
C TYR A 220 -15.24 13.07 -3.29
N ILE A 221 -16.32 12.31 -3.48
CA ILE A 221 -17.38 12.15 -2.49
C ILE A 221 -16.87 11.32 -1.31
N TRP A 222 -16.25 10.18 -1.56
CA TRP A 222 -15.70 9.32 -0.50
C TRP A 222 -14.48 9.94 0.20
N PHE A 223 -13.61 10.63 -0.53
CA PHE A 223 -12.59 11.48 0.09
C PHE A 223 -13.22 12.64 0.88
N GLY A 224 -14.29 13.27 0.36
CA GLY A 224 -15.07 14.27 1.08
C GLY A 224 -15.67 13.74 2.38
N VAL A 225 -16.19 12.50 2.39
CA VAL A 225 -16.67 11.81 3.59
C VAL A 225 -15.53 11.52 4.56
N ALA A 226 -14.37 11.04 4.10
CA ALA A 226 -13.22 10.79 4.97
C ALA A 226 -12.65 12.07 5.61
N VAL A 227 -12.53 13.15 4.82
CA VAL A 227 -12.09 14.48 5.30
C VAL A 227 -13.14 15.10 6.22
N ALA A 228 -14.43 15.05 5.86
CA ALA A 228 -15.51 15.54 6.72
C ALA A 228 -15.59 14.75 8.02
N TYR A 229 -15.41 13.43 7.99
CA TYR A 229 -15.34 12.59 9.20
C TYR A 229 -14.15 12.99 10.09
N ALA A 230 -12.97 13.19 9.50
CA ALA A 230 -11.80 13.67 10.24
C ALA A 230 -12.03 15.05 10.86
N VAL A 231 -12.62 16.00 10.12
CA VAL A 231 -12.96 17.35 10.59
C VAL A 231 -14.06 17.32 11.67
N ILE A 232 -15.08 16.48 11.53
CA ILE A 232 -16.12 16.30 12.56
C ILE A 232 -15.50 15.71 13.84
N GLY A 233 -14.67 14.67 13.72
CA GLY A 233 -13.88 14.10 14.82
C GLY A 233 -12.80 15.04 15.38
N ASP A 234 -12.58 16.19 14.75
CA ASP A 234 -11.79 17.31 15.25
C ASP A 234 -12.65 18.28 16.05
N ARG A 235 -13.74 18.76 15.45
CA ARG A 235 -14.67 19.71 16.08
C ARG A 235 -15.43 19.12 17.28
N LEU A 236 -15.57 17.80 17.38
CA LEU A 236 -16.17 17.13 18.54
C LEU A 236 -15.24 17.06 19.76
N VAL A 237 -13.92 17.17 19.57
CA VAL A 237 -12.92 17.17 20.66
C VAL A 237 -11.82 18.18 20.34
N PRO A 238 -12.12 19.50 20.34
CA PRO A 238 -11.17 20.54 19.94
C PRO A 238 -10.01 20.70 20.93
N ASP A 239 -10.13 20.11 22.13
CA ASP A 239 -9.10 20.05 23.17
C ASP A 239 -8.22 18.79 23.10
N LYS A 240 -8.39 17.93 22.07
CA LYS A 240 -7.46 16.80 21.84
C LYS A 240 -6.13 17.32 21.28
N PHE A 241 -5.05 16.63 21.58
CA PHE A 241 -3.76 16.84 20.94
C PHE A 241 -3.03 15.50 20.76
N TYR A 242 -2.07 15.47 19.84
CA TYR A 242 -1.26 14.29 19.54
C TYR A 242 0.18 14.59 19.90
N PHE A 243 0.80 13.76 20.73
CA PHE A 243 2.24 13.83 21.03
C PHE A 243 2.82 12.42 21.16
N TYR A 244 4.13 12.32 21.05
CA TYR A 244 4.84 11.06 21.25
C TYR A 244 5.39 10.99 22.67
N HIS A 245 5.05 9.93 23.43
CA HIS A 245 5.59 9.72 24.76
C HIS A 245 6.96 9.05 24.66
N THR A 246 8.00 9.86 24.50
CA THR A 246 9.38 9.46 24.18
C THR A 246 9.98 8.39 25.09
N TYR A 247 9.50 8.26 26.33
CA TYR A 247 9.91 7.23 27.31
C TYR A 247 9.08 5.94 27.31
N HIS A 248 7.83 5.97 26.81
CA HIS A 248 6.93 4.79 26.77
C HIS A 248 6.68 4.28 25.33
N GLY A 249 7.18 4.96 24.31
CA GLY A 249 7.24 4.45 22.94
C GLY A 249 5.93 4.48 22.13
N TYR A 250 4.92 5.23 22.57
CA TYR A 250 3.62 5.34 21.90
C TYR A 250 3.20 6.79 21.62
N THR A 251 2.22 6.97 20.72
CA THR A 251 1.66 8.28 20.36
C THR A 251 0.35 8.51 21.12
N ALA A 252 0.42 9.26 22.21
CA ALA A 252 -0.74 9.58 23.03
C ALA A 252 -1.73 10.49 22.28
N VAL A 253 -3.02 10.30 22.58
CA VAL A 253 -4.15 11.08 22.01
C VAL A 253 -4.98 11.67 23.15
N PHE A 254 -4.30 12.39 24.04
CA PHE A 254 -4.89 12.97 25.24
C PHE A 254 -5.65 14.27 24.94
N ARG A 255 -6.30 14.79 25.98
CA ARG A 255 -7.03 16.05 25.97
C ARG A 255 -6.36 17.03 26.92
N THR A 256 -6.21 18.29 26.54
CA THR A 256 -5.66 19.34 27.42
C THR A 256 -6.53 19.59 28.66
N SER A 257 -7.79 19.11 28.65
CA SER A 257 -8.66 19.07 29.82
C SER A 257 -8.42 17.89 30.78
N GLY A 258 -7.45 17.02 30.50
CA GLY A 258 -7.17 15.77 31.25
C GLY A 258 -8.27 14.70 31.14
N LYS A 259 -9.34 14.95 30.37
CA LYS A 259 -10.51 14.08 30.30
C LYS A 259 -10.31 12.89 29.36
N PHE A 260 -11.04 11.82 29.64
CA PHE A 260 -11.15 10.65 28.78
C PHE A 260 -11.59 11.03 27.35
N ASN A 261 -10.92 10.48 26.34
CA ASN A 261 -11.19 10.77 24.93
C ASN A 261 -12.21 9.78 24.33
N LEU A 262 -13.46 9.88 24.81
CA LEU A 262 -14.55 8.97 24.44
C LEU A 262 -14.76 8.86 22.92
N ILE A 263 -14.64 9.96 22.17
CA ILE A 263 -14.79 9.96 20.71
C ILE A 263 -13.68 9.17 20.03
N HIS A 264 -12.42 9.27 20.50
CA HIS A 264 -11.32 8.46 19.99
C HIS A 264 -11.56 6.96 20.23
N THR A 265 -11.98 6.59 21.45
CA THR A 265 -12.24 5.19 21.82
C THR A 265 -13.44 4.62 21.03
N ILE A 266 -14.54 5.37 20.88
CA ILE A 266 -15.67 4.98 20.03
C ILE A 266 -15.24 4.83 18.57
N ASN A 267 -14.51 5.80 17.98
CA ASN A 267 -14.03 5.71 16.60
C ASN A 267 -13.27 4.40 16.32
N ASN A 268 -12.33 4.01 17.20
CA ASN A 268 -11.52 2.82 16.99
C ASN A 268 -12.33 1.53 17.16
N PHE A 269 -13.21 1.45 18.17
CA PHE A 269 -14.12 0.31 18.33
C PHE A 269 -15.12 0.19 17.17
N SER A 270 -15.77 1.29 16.75
CA SER A 270 -16.72 1.28 15.62
C SER A 270 -16.05 0.89 14.31
N LYS A 271 -14.82 1.37 14.05
CA LYS A 271 -14.02 0.94 12.90
C LYS A 271 -13.75 -0.56 12.95
N SER A 272 -13.31 -1.09 14.09
CA SER A 272 -12.98 -2.50 14.25
C SER A 272 -14.20 -3.41 14.11
N ALA A 273 -15.30 -3.09 14.80
CA ALA A 273 -16.56 -3.80 14.71
C ALA A 273 -17.12 -3.80 13.27
N PHE A 274 -17.04 -2.67 12.56
CA PHE A 274 -17.46 -2.57 11.17
C PHE A 274 -16.63 -3.48 10.25
N LEU A 275 -15.30 -3.49 10.40
CA LEU A 275 -14.42 -4.37 9.62
C LEU A 275 -14.72 -5.85 9.91
N THR A 276 -14.72 -6.25 11.18
CA THR A 276 -15.04 -7.63 11.61
C THR A 276 -16.39 -8.09 11.05
N VAL A 277 -17.46 -7.27 11.14
CA VAL A 277 -18.78 -7.61 10.56
C VAL A 277 -18.74 -7.72 9.04
N ALA A 278 -18.11 -6.75 8.34
CA ALA A 278 -18.02 -6.75 6.88
C ALA A 278 -17.27 -7.98 6.34
N TYR A 279 -16.15 -8.35 6.96
CA TYR A 279 -15.39 -9.54 6.57
C TYR A 279 -16.10 -10.85 6.95
N THR A 280 -16.80 -10.90 8.07
CA THR A 280 -17.64 -12.06 8.45
C THR A 280 -18.76 -12.30 7.44
N LEU A 281 -19.47 -11.24 7.03
CA LEU A 281 -20.49 -11.30 5.99
C LEU A 281 -19.91 -11.71 4.64
N MET A 282 -18.75 -11.16 4.25
CA MET A 282 -18.05 -11.55 3.01
C MET A 282 -17.71 -13.06 3.01
N LEU A 283 -17.17 -13.60 4.11
CA LEU A 283 -16.89 -15.03 4.23
C LEU A 283 -18.15 -15.88 4.17
N PHE A 284 -19.22 -15.47 4.86
CA PHE A 284 -20.52 -16.15 4.81
C PHE A 284 -21.07 -16.22 3.38
N PHE A 285 -21.11 -15.09 2.65
CA PHE A 285 -21.58 -15.06 1.27
C PHE A 285 -20.69 -15.89 0.34
N MET A 286 -19.37 -15.83 0.50
CA MET A 286 -18.42 -16.63 -0.28
C MET A 286 -18.65 -18.14 -0.07
N TYR A 287 -18.79 -18.57 1.20
CA TYR A 287 -19.12 -19.96 1.55
C TYR A 287 -20.47 -20.40 0.97
N ARG A 288 -21.52 -19.55 1.08
CA ARG A 288 -22.84 -19.82 0.51
C ARG A 288 -22.79 -19.96 -1.02
N VAL A 289 -22.06 -19.10 -1.72
CA VAL A 289 -21.93 -19.18 -3.19
C VAL A 289 -21.19 -20.44 -3.60
N LEU A 290 -20.05 -20.77 -2.95
CA LEU A 290 -19.29 -21.99 -3.19
C LEU A 290 -20.11 -23.27 -2.92
N LYS A 291 -20.90 -23.29 -1.85
CA LYS A 291 -21.74 -24.44 -1.48
C LYS A 291 -22.94 -24.65 -2.42
N VAL A 292 -23.54 -23.57 -2.95
CA VAL A 292 -24.74 -23.64 -3.78
C VAL A 292 -24.43 -23.76 -5.27
N ASN A 293 -23.34 -23.16 -5.76
CA ASN A 293 -23.02 -23.08 -7.19
C ASN A 293 -21.77 -23.89 -7.57
N GLY A 294 -21.08 -24.48 -6.60
CA GLY A 294 -19.74 -25.01 -6.77
C GLY A 294 -18.69 -23.90 -6.97
N SER A 295 -17.49 -24.31 -7.36
CA SER A 295 -16.34 -23.40 -7.55
C SER A 295 -16.42 -22.54 -8.83
N THR A 296 -17.44 -22.74 -9.67
CA THR A 296 -17.51 -22.15 -11.04
C THR A 296 -17.74 -20.64 -11.05
N LYS A 297 -18.41 -20.08 -10.04
CA LYS A 297 -18.79 -18.66 -10.00
C LYS A 297 -17.81 -17.72 -9.28
N ILE A 298 -16.77 -18.24 -8.61
CA ILE A 298 -15.78 -17.42 -7.91
C ILE A 298 -14.38 -17.82 -8.35
N THR A 299 -13.63 -16.88 -8.91
CA THR A 299 -12.25 -17.15 -9.33
C THR A 299 -11.35 -17.42 -8.11
N PRO A 300 -10.37 -18.35 -8.19
CA PRO A 300 -9.40 -18.55 -7.13
C PRO A 300 -8.61 -17.29 -6.76
N GLN A 301 -8.47 -16.35 -7.70
CA GLN A 301 -7.86 -15.03 -7.46
C GLN A 301 -8.72 -14.15 -6.53
N GLN A 302 -10.04 -14.13 -6.70
CA GLN A 302 -10.95 -13.40 -5.79
C GLN A 302 -10.87 -13.98 -4.37
N ILE A 303 -10.95 -15.31 -4.21
CA ILE A 303 -10.81 -15.97 -2.91
C ILE A 303 -9.49 -15.56 -2.25
N LYS A 304 -8.37 -15.65 -2.99
CA LYS A 304 -7.04 -15.33 -2.45
C LYS A 304 -6.94 -13.87 -1.98
N VAL A 305 -7.46 -12.93 -2.77
CA VAL A 305 -7.50 -11.50 -2.44
C VAL A 305 -8.38 -11.24 -1.21
N SER A 306 -9.55 -11.89 -1.11
CA SER A 306 -10.42 -11.79 0.06
C SER A 306 -9.77 -12.32 1.34
N VAL A 307 -9.00 -13.41 1.28
CA VAL A 307 -8.27 -13.93 2.46
C VAL A 307 -7.08 -13.03 2.81
N GLN A 308 -6.41 -12.39 1.84
CA GLN A 308 -5.42 -11.34 2.13
C GLN A 308 -6.03 -10.15 2.87
N ALA A 309 -7.17 -9.67 2.39
CA ALA A 309 -7.88 -8.54 2.98
C ALA A 309 -8.38 -8.86 4.41
N LEU A 310 -8.90 -10.08 4.62
CA LEU A 310 -9.24 -10.60 5.95
C LEU A 310 -8.03 -10.64 6.90
N ALA A 311 -6.88 -11.15 6.45
CA ALA A 311 -5.68 -11.25 7.28
C ALA A 311 -5.15 -9.87 7.71
N ILE A 312 -5.18 -8.89 6.80
CA ILE A 312 -4.81 -7.50 7.10
C ILE A 312 -5.84 -6.86 8.05
N ALA A 313 -7.13 -7.15 7.89
CA ALA A 313 -8.17 -6.64 8.78
C ALA A 313 -8.09 -7.22 10.20
N ALA A 314 -7.85 -8.52 10.35
CA ALA A 314 -7.65 -9.16 11.65
C ALA A 314 -6.40 -8.60 12.37
N LEU A 315 -5.31 -8.36 11.63
CA LEU A 315 -4.11 -7.71 12.14
C LEU A 315 -4.39 -6.24 12.56
N ALA A 316 -5.22 -5.53 11.80
CA ALA A 316 -5.66 -4.18 12.15
C ALA A 316 -6.53 -4.17 13.40
N ASP A 317 -7.46 -5.12 13.55
CA ASP A 317 -8.33 -5.26 14.71
C ASP A 317 -7.52 -5.57 15.98
N VAL A 318 -6.53 -6.48 15.91
CA VAL A 318 -5.58 -6.72 17.01
C VAL A 318 -4.81 -5.46 17.40
N ALA A 319 -4.27 -4.71 16.43
CA ALA A 319 -3.55 -3.48 16.69
C ALA A 319 -4.44 -2.37 17.28
N ASN A 320 -5.66 -2.17 16.76
CA ASN A 320 -6.63 -1.20 17.27
C ASN A 320 -7.05 -1.54 18.71
N ILE A 321 -7.38 -2.82 18.98
CA ILE A 321 -7.80 -3.28 20.32
C ILE A 321 -6.65 -3.10 21.32
N ALA A 322 -5.43 -3.47 20.97
CA ALA A 322 -4.26 -3.25 21.81
C ALA A 322 -4.04 -1.75 22.10
N TYR A 323 -4.15 -0.88 21.10
CA TYR A 323 -4.00 0.57 21.30
C TYR A 323 -5.08 1.16 22.21
N VAL A 324 -6.32 0.67 22.09
CA VAL A 324 -7.41 1.06 22.98
C VAL A 324 -7.18 0.53 24.40
N ILE A 325 -6.64 -0.68 24.59
CA ILE A 325 -6.28 -1.18 25.92
C ILE A 325 -5.16 -0.30 26.52
N VAL A 326 -4.07 -0.04 25.78
CA VAL A 326 -2.94 0.79 26.23
C VAL A 326 -3.37 2.19 26.69
N LEU A 327 -4.28 2.84 25.95
CA LEU A 327 -4.73 4.21 26.25
C LEU A 327 -5.83 4.32 27.32
N ASN A 328 -6.48 3.22 27.73
CA ASN A 328 -7.71 3.29 28.54
C ASN A 328 -7.77 2.31 29.72
N ALA A 329 -6.85 1.34 29.85
CA ALA A 329 -6.79 0.44 30.98
C ALA A 329 -5.88 0.98 32.10
N PRO A 330 -6.24 0.82 33.39
CA PRO A 330 -5.40 1.26 34.51
C PRO A 330 -4.22 0.28 34.71
N PHE A 331 -3.07 0.62 34.13
CA PHE A 331 -1.82 -0.11 34.35
C PHE A 331 -1.09 0.37 35.60
N THR A 332 -0.27 -0.48 36.19
CA THR A 332 0.80 -0.03 37.10
C THR A 332 1.90 0.65 36.27
N SER A 333 2.63 1.60 36.86
CA SER A 333 3.67 2.38 36.14
C SER A 333 4.71 1.48 35.44
N GLU A 334 5.14 0.41 36.10
CA GLU A 334 6.00 -0.64 35.52
C GLU A 334 5.38 -1.29 34.29
N THR A 335 4.08 -1.60 34.33
CA THR A 335 3.39 -2.26 33.21
C THR A 335 3.14 -1.29 32.05
N GLU A 336 2.78 -0.04 32.35
CA GLU A 336 2.43 0.98 31.36
C GLU A 336 3.59 1.24 30.38
N LYS A 337 4.81 1.35 30.93
CA LYS A 337 6.06 1.51 30.20
C LYS A 337 6.28 0.46 29.10
N TYR A 338 5.96 -0.81 29.38
CA TYR A 338 6.01 -1.88 28.38
C TYR A 338 4.75 -1.94 27.52
N ALA A 339 3.57 -1.65 28.07
CA ALA A 339 2.30 -1.65 27.34
C ALA A 339 2.33 -0.63 26.18
N GLY A 340 2.89 0.56 26.42
CA GLY A 340 3.14 1.57 25.39
C GLY A 340 3.99 1.04 24.22
N VAL A 341 5.16 0.47 24.52
CA VAL A 341 6.06 -0.10 23.52
C VAL A 341 5.40 -1.27 22.78
N ILE A 342 4.64 -2.13 23.46
CA ILE A 342 3.89 -3.23 22.84
C ILE A 342 2.81 -2.70 21.90
N GLY A 343 2.06 -1.67 22.30
CA GLY A 343 1.06 -1.01 21.45
C GLY A 343 1.68 -0.36 20.20
N GLY A 344 2.84 0.29 20.35
CA GLY A 344 3.62 0.81 19.24
C GLY A 344 4.13 -0.29 18.30
N LEU A 345 4.72 -1.36 18.83
CA LEU A 345 5.17 -2.53 18.05
C LEU A 345 4.02 -3.23 17.32
N LEU A 346 2.83 -3.32 17.92
CA LEU A 346 1.65 -3.87 17.24
C LEU A 346 1.18 -2.94 16.11
N TRP A 347 1.21 -1.62 16.30
CA TRP A 347 0.92 -0.65 15.24
C TRP A 347 1.94 -0.68 14.09
N ILE A 348 3.22 -0.86 14.40
CA ILE A 348 4.29 -1.08 13.41
C ILE A 348 4.05 -2.41 12.67
N SER A 349 3.70 -3.48 13.39
CA SER A 349 3.47 -4.80 12.82
C SER A 349 2.25 -4.85 11.89
N LEU A 350 1.24 -3.99 12.10
CA LEU A 350 0.14 -3.80 11.15
C LEU A 350 0.66 -3.33 9.78
N HIS A 351 1.36 -2.19 9.75
CA HIS A 351 1.77 -1.56 8.50
C HIS A 351 2.97 -2.26 7.82
N GLY A 352 3.84 -2.93 8.58
CA GLY A 352 4.87 -3.82 8.02
C GLY A 352 4.32 -5.20 7.62
N GLY A 353 3.37 -5.71 8.41
CA GLY A 353 2.74 -7.01 8.22
C GLY A 353 1.82 -7.07 7.00
N SER A 354 1.15 -5.98 6.63
CA SER A 354 0.42 -5.89 5.36
C SER A 354 1.34 -6.16 4.17
N GLY A 355 2.53 -5.56 4.15
CA GLY A 355 3.59 -5.81 3.17
C GLY A 355 4.04 -7.27 3.14
N ILE A 356 4.27 -7.89 4.30
CA ILE A 356 4.63 -9.31 4.42
C ILE A 356 3.51 -10.22 3.89
N ILE A 357 2.25 -9.93 4.24
CA ILE A 357 1.05 -10.63 3.72
C ILE A 357 0.99 -10.50 2.20
N TYR A 358 1.29 -9.33 1.63
CA TYR A 358 1.36 -9.16 0.17
C TYR A 358 2.53 -9.92 -0.46
N MET A 359 3.73 -9.95 0.13
CA MET A 359 4.87 -10.74 -0.37
C MET A 359 4.58 -12.25 -0.38
N ILE A 360 4.02 -12.77 0.73
CA ILE A 360 3.72 -14.19 0.87
C ILE A 360 2.54 -14.56 -0.04
N MET A 361 1.44 -13.83 0.00
CA MET A 361 0.18 -14.26 -0.62
C MET A 361 -0.07 -13.72 -2.03
N ASN A 362 0.45 -12.55 -2.44
CA ASN A 362 0.21 -12.05 -3.80
C ASN A 362 1.14 -12.75 -4.83
N ASN A 363 0.55 -13.43 -5.82
CA ASN A 363 1.31 -14.17 -6.84
C ASN A 363 2.24 -13.27 -7.69
N ALA A 364 1.84 -12.03 -7.98
CA ALA A 364 2.65 -11.11 -8.79
C ALA A 364 3.88 -10.63 -8.01
N VAL A 365 3.68 -10.24 -6.74
CA VAL A 365 4.76 -9.83 -5.81
C VAL A 365 5.71 -11.00 -5.58
N ARG A 366 5.20 -12.17 -5.18
CA ARG A 366 6.00 -13.38 -4.93
C ARG A 366 6.82 -13.81 -6.15
N ARG A 367 6.27 -13.71 -7.36
CA ARG A 367 6.98 -14.01 -8.62
C ARG A 367 8.11 -13.00 -8.88
N LYS A 368 7.85 -11.70 -8.72
CA LYS A 368 8.90 -10.67 -8.89
C LYS A 368 9.98 -10.76 -7.81
N LEU A 369 9.64 -11.16 -6.59
CA LEU A 369 10.60 -11.43 -5.52
C LEU A 369 11.53 -12.60 -5.92
N LYS A 370 10.98 -13.71 -6.41
CA LYS A 370 11.79 -14.82 -6.96
C LYS A 370 12.67 -14.37 -8.12
N THR A 371 12.17 -13.57 -9.07
CA THR A 371 13.00 -13.05 -10.17
C THR A 371 14.15 -12.17 -9.67
N ALA A 372 13.96 -11.41 -8.59
CA ALA A 372 15.01 -10.54 -8.03
C ALA A 372 16.10 -11.30 -7.26
N PHE A 373 15.78 -12.43 -6.62
CA PHE A 373 16.70 -13.16 -5.73
C PHE A 373 17.20 -14.50 -6.26
N CYS A 374 16.56 -15.12 -7.26
CA CYS A 374 16.90 -16.47 -7.73
C CYS A 374 17.68 -16.53 -9.06
N THR A 375 18.00 -15.37 -9.66
CA THR A 375 18.99 -15.15 -10.75
C THR A 375 19.00 -16.14 -11.94
N SER A 376 17.88 -16.82 -12.23
CA SER A 376 17.70 -17.59 -13.47
C SER A 376 17.23 -16.66 -14.59
N VAL A 377 18.17 -15.98 -15.23
CA VAL A 377 17.90 -15.07 -16.35
C VAL A 377 17.57 -15.86 -17.62
N GLN A 378 16.30 -16.25 -17.75
CA GLN A 378 15.65 -16.41 -19.04
C GLN A 378 14.49 -15.40 -19.12
N ILE A 379 14.72 -14.34 -19.89
CA ILE A 379 13.69 -13.36 -20.22
C ILE A 379 12.81 -14.00 -21.29
N LEU A 380 11.75 -14.73 -20.87
CA LEU A 380 10.70 -15.11 -21.81
C LEU A 380 10.09 -13.83 -22.42
N PRO A 381 9.86 -13.81 -23.75
CA PRO A 381 9.32 -12.63 -24.42
C PRO A 381 7.91 -12.28 -23.92
N LEU A 382 7.56 -11.00 -24.03
CA LEU A 382 6.30 -10.47 -23.49
C LEU A 382 5.05 -10.94 -24.27
N SER A 383 5.22 -11.67 -25.38
CA SER A 383 4.16 -12.29 -26.21
C SER A 383 3.18 -13.13 -25.40
N ASP A 384 3.68 -13.85 -24.40
CA ASP A 384 2.94 -14.89 -23.69
C ASP A 384 2.01 -14.30 -22.60
N PHE A 385 2.00 -12.98 -22.46
CA PHE A 385 1.00 -12.24 -21.67
C PHE A 385 -0.29 -11.93 -22.45
N THR A 386 -0.37 -12.33 -23.72
CA THR A 386 -1.64 -12.30 -24.46
C THR A 386 -2.59 -13.31 -23.83
N ILE A 387 -3.57 -12.82 -23.07
CA ILE A 387 -4.64 -13.65 -22.50
C ILE A 387 -5.40 -14.26 -23.67
N GLY A 388 -5.15 -15.53 -23.95
CA GLY A 388 -5.84 -16.23 -25.03
C GLY A 388 -7.35 -16.21 -24.79
N ASN A 389 -8.11 -15.71 -25.77
CA ASN A 389 -9.56 -15.82 -25.79
C ASN A 389 -9.95 -17.30 -25.79
N ARG A 390 -10.23 -17.84 -24.59
CA ARG A 390 -11.04 -19.04 -24.47
C ARG A 390 -12.47 -18.64 -24.77
N ASN A 391 -12.88 -18.85 -26.00
CA ASN A 391 -14.28 -18.83 -26.38
C ASN A 391 -15.02 -19.85 -25.49
N ILE A 392 -16.08 -19.38 -24.83
CA ILE A 392 -17.05 -20.14 -24.03
C ILE A 392 -18.42 -19.59 -24.41
#